data_AF-A0A534C4A7-F1
#
_entry.id   AF-A0A534C4A7-F1
#
_cell.length_a   1.000
_cell.length_b   1.000
_cell.length_c   1.000
_cell.angle_alpha   90.00
_cell.angle_beta   90.00
_cell.angle_gamma   90.00
#
_symmetry.space_group_name_H-M   'P 1'
#
loop_
_entity.id
_entity.type
_entity.pdbx_description
1 polymer ?
#
loop_
_entity_poly.entity_id
_entity_poly.type
_entity_poly.pdbx_seq_one_letter_code
_entity_poly.pdbx_strand_id
1 'polypeptide(L)' 'MENSKRATVYFSADIHKALRLRAAASDRSVSDMVNDAVRAALAEDAIDLESFATRRAEKNVSFESFVNGLKRRGQI' A
#
# COMPACT_ATOMS: atom_id res chain seq x y z
N MET A 1 -4.56 -16.56 -18.24
CA MET A 1 -5.08 -17.59 -17.31
C MET A 1 -4.15 -18.79 -17.13
N GLU A 2 -3.04 -18.92 -17.87
CA GLU A 2 -2.17 -20.11 -17.84
C GLU A 2 -1.40 -20.38 -16.53
N ASN A 3 -1.56 -19.59 -15.46
CA ASN A 3 -0.85 -19.84 -14.20
C ASN A 3 -1.59 -19.41 -12.92
N SER A 4 -2.94 -19.38 -12.93
CA SER A 4 -3.70 -19.06 -11.72
C SER A 4 -3.78 -20.25 -10.77
N LYS A 5 -3.42 -20.06 -9.49
CA LYS A 5 -3.68 -21.03 -8.42
C LYS A 5 -4.98 -20.68 -7.70
N ARG A 6 -5.83 -21.69 -7.44
CA ARG A 6 -7.09 -21.50 -6.73
C ARG A 6 -6.83 -21.28 -5.24
N ALA A 7 -7.47 -20.27 -4.66
CA ALA A 7 -7.50 -20.02 -3.23
C ALA A 7 -8.96 -19.86 -2.77
N THR A 8 -9.24 -20.26 -1.52
CA THR A 8 -10.54 -20.03 -0.88
C THR A 8 -10.37 -18.95 0.18
N VAL A 9 -11.20 -17.91 0.10
CA VAL A 9 -11.18 -16.77 1.03
C VAL A 9 -12.58 -16.54 1.58
N TYR A 10 -12.66 -16.27 2.88
CA TYR A 10 -13.91 -15.92 3.54
C TYR A 10 -14.04 -14.40 3.58
N PHE A 11 -15.17 -13.89 3.10
CA PHE A 11 -15.55 -12.49 3.22
C PHE A 11 -16.68 -12.37 4.24
N SER A 12 -16.75 -11.24 4.95
CA SER A 12 -17.98 -10.91 5.69
C SER A 12 -19.15 -10.74 4.70
N ALA A 13 -20.37 -11.03 5.15
CA ALA A 13 -21.54 -11.06 4.27
C ALA A 13 -21.77 -9.73 3.53
N ASP A 14 -21.60 -8.61 4.24
CA ASP A 14 -21.80 -7.27 3.66
C ASP A 14 -20.72 -6.90 2.65
N ILE A 15 -19.46 -7.27 2.93
CA ILE A 15 -18.35 -7.05 2.00
C ILE A 15 -18.52 -7.90 0.74
N HIS A 16 -18.89 -9.17 0.88
CA HIS A 16 -19.17 -10.02 -0.26
C HIS A 16 -20.31 -9.46 -1.12
N LYS A 17 -21.38 -8.95 -0.49
CA LYS A 17 -22.49 -8.31 -1.19
C LYS A 17 -22.03 -7.07 -1.96
N ALA A 18 -21.28 -6.18 -1.32
CA ALA A 18 -20.74 -4.99 -1.96
C ALA A 18 -19.82 -5.33 -3.15
N LEU A 19 -18.93 -6.31 -2.96
CA LEU A 19 -18.02 -6.79 -4.01
C LEU A 19 -18.78 -7.37 -5.20
N ARG A 20 -19.82 -8.17 -4.96
CA ARG A 20 -20.67 -8.74 -6.02
C ARG A 20 -21.42 -7.65 -6.80
N LEU A 21 -21.95 -6.65 -6.11
CA LEU A 21 -22.62 -5.51 -6.75
C LEU A 21 -21.65 -4.70 -7.60
N ARG A 22 -20.45 -4.42 -7.09
CA ARG A 22 -19.41 -3.70 -7.83
C ARG A 22 -18.95 -4.48 -9.06
N ALA A 23 -18.72 -5.78 -8.91
CA ALA A 23 -18.36 -6.68 -10.01
C ALA A 23 -19.37 -6.61 -11.15
N ALA A 24 -20.66 -6.75 -10.82
CA ALA A 24 -21.76 -6.64 -11.78
C ALA A 24 -21.85 -5.26 -12.43
N ALA A 25 -21.70 -4.17 -11.65
CA ALA A 25 -21.73 -2.81 -12.18
C ALA A 25 -20.56 -2.48 -13.12
N SER A 26 -19.43 -3.19 -12.98
CA SER A 26 -18.23 -2.99 -13.80
C SER A 26 -18.06 -4.00 -14.94
N ASP A 27 -18.98 -4.96 -15.09
CA ASP A 27 -18.86 -6.10 -16.01
C ASP A 27 -17.54 -6.89 -15.83
N ARG A 28 -17.19 -7.14 -14.57
CA ARG A 28 -15.96 -7.87 -14.18
C ARG A 28 -16.30 -9.02 -13.25
N SER A 29 -15.42 -10.03 -13.20
CA SER A 29 -15.56 -11.10 -12.21
C SER A 29 -15.08 -10.67 -10.83
N VAL A 30 -15.63 -11.28 -9.77
CA VAL A 30 -15.17 -11.09 -8.39
C VAL A 30 -13.68 -11.44 -8.27
N SER A 31 -13.24 -12.53 -8.91
CA SER A 31 -11.84 -12.96 -8.90
C SER A 31 -10.90 -11.93 -9.51
N ASP A 32 -11.30 -11.29 -10.63
CA ASP A 32 -10.47 -10.25 -11.25
C ASP A 32 -10.34 -9.03 -10.35
N MET A 33 -11.44 -8.62 -9.71
CA MET A 33 -11.44 -7.51 -8.77
C MET A 33 -10.57 -7.77 -7.55
N VAL A 34 -10.65 -8.98 -6.98
CA VAL A 34 -9.81 -9.39 -5.85
C VAL A 34 -8.34 -9.44 -6.24
N ASN A 35 -8.02 -10.00 -7.42
CA ASN A 35 -6.65 -10.05 -7.90
C ASN A 35 -6.06 -8.65 -8.11
N ASP A 36 -6.82 -7.71 -8.68
CA ASP A 36 -6.38 -6.33 -8.84
C ASP A 36 -6.14 -5.63 -7.49
N ALA A 37 -7.05 -5.81 -6.54
CA ALA A 37 -6.91 -5.23 -5.21
C ALA A 37 -5.65 -5.77 -4.49
N VAL A 38 -5.39 -7.07 -4.58
CA VAL A 38 -4.18 -7.68 -4.00
C VAL A 38 -2.92 -7.20 -4.72
N ARG A 39 -2.93 -7.08 -6.05
CA ARG A 39 -1.79 -6.54 -6.81
C ARG A 39 -1.50 -5.09 -6.43
N ALA A 40 -2.54 -4.26 -6.27
CA ALA A 40 -2.39 -2.87 -5.88
C ALA A 40 -1.77 -2.74 -4.48
N ALA A 41 -2.25 -3.51 -3.51
CA ALA A 41 -1.69 -3.54 -2.16
C ALA A 41 -0.21 -3.98 -2.16
N LEU A 42 0.14 -5.04 -2.89
CA LEU A 42 1.52 -5.51 -2.99
C LEU A 42 2.44 -4.49 -3.70
N ALA A 43 1.91 -3.73 -4.67
CA ALA A 43 2.68 -2.69 -5.34
C ALA A 43 2.94 -1.49 -4.42
N GLU A 44 1.96 -1.10 -3.60
CA GLU A 44 2.12 -0.09 -2.55
C GLU A 44 3.19 -0.50 -1.53
N ASP A 45 3.10 -1.74 -1.03
CA ASP A 45 4.11 -2.29 -0.12
C ASP A 45 5.52 -2.27 -0.74
N ALA A 46 5.64 -2.58 -2.03
CA ALA A 46 6.93 -2.53 -2.73
C ALA A 46 7.51 -1.12 -2.82
N ILE A 47 6.66 -0.10 -3.05
CA ILE A 47 7.07 1.32 -3.08
C ILE A 47 7.54 1.77 -1.69
N ASP A 48 6.86 1.33 -0.63
CA ASP A 48 7.26 1.63 0.73
C ASP A 48 8.62 1.03 1.05
N LEU A 49 8.83 -0.25 0.73
CA LEU A 49 10.11 -0.93 0.91
C LEU A 49 11.24 -0.27 0.14
N GLU A 50 10.98 0.17 -1.10
CA GLU A 50 11.95 0.94 -1.89
C GLU A 50 12.28 2.27 -1.22
N SER A 51 11.27 3.00 -0.75
CA SER A 51 11.45 4.26 -0.03
C SER A 51 12.31 4.08 1.23
N PHE A 52 12.08 3.02 2.00
CA PHE A 52 12.94 2.67 3.13
C PHE A 52 14.37 2.34 2.70
N ALA A 53 14.55 1.62 1.59
CA ALA A 53 15.87 1.26 1.07
C ALA A 53 16.65 2.49 0.59
N THR A 54 16.02 3.41 -0.14
CA THR A 54 16.65 4.66 -0.60
C THR A 54 17.04 5.57 0.55
N ARG A 55 16.21 5.65 1.60
CA ARG A 55 16.50 6.45 2.80
C ARG A 55 17.43 5.78 3.79
N ARG A 56 17.86 4.54 3.54
CA ARG A 56 18.73 3.79 4.46
C ARG A 56 20.06 4.50 4.75
N ALA A 57 20.57 5.29 3.79
CA ALA A 57 21.80 6.07 3.96
C ALA A 57 21.57 7.44 4.64
N GLU A 58 20.33 7.86 4.85
CA GLU A 58 20.03 9.08 5.58
C GLU A 58 20.46 8.94 7.04
N LYS A 59 21.20 9.94 7.54
CA LYS A 59 21.58 9.96 8.94
C LYS A 59 20.37 10.33 9.78
N ASN A 60 20.12 9.56 10.83
CA ASN A 60 19.19 9.98 11.88
C ASN A 60 19.75 11.26 12.54
N VAL A 61 18.89 12.27 12.67
CA VAL A 61 19.23 13.54 13.35
C VAL A 61 18.35 13.63 14.60
N SER A 62 18.98 13.90 15.75
CA SER A 62 18.22 14.15 16.98
C SER A 62 17.48 15.48 16.90
N PHE A 63 16.35 15.57 17.59
CA PHE A 63 15.57 16.80 17.64
C PHE A 63 16.40 18.01 18.12
N GLU A 64 17.23 17.81 19.14
CA GLU A 64 18.14 18.85 19.65
C GLU A 64 19.12 19.35 18.59
N SER A 65 19.77 18.42 17.86
CA SER A 65 20.72 18.77 16.79
C SER A 65 20.03 19.54 15.67
N PHE A 66 18.82 19.14 15.32
CA PHE A 66 18.01 19.81 14.31
C PHE A 66 17.63 21.25 14.73
N VAL A 67 17.12 21.44 15.95
CA VAL A 67 16.74 22.75 16.50
C VAL A 67 17.94 23.69 16.62
N ASN A 68 19.08 23.19 17.10
CA ASN A 68 20.32 23.96 17.14
C ASN A 68 20.81 24.34 15.74
N GLY A 69 20.57 23.48 14.75
CA GLY A 69 20.80 23.79 13.34
C GLY A 69 19.90 24.92 12.81
N LEU A 70 18.62 24.93 13.18
CA LEU A 70 17.66 26.00 12.79
C LEU A 70 18.05 27.35 13.38
N LYS A 71 18.36 27.42 14.68
CA LYS A 71 18.85 28.64 15.35
C LYS A 71 20.08 29.22 14.65
N ARG A 72 21.03 28.35 14.29
CA ARG A 72 22.27 28.76 13.60
C ARG A 72 22.02 29.35 12.22
N ARG A 73 20.95 28.91 11.54
CA ARG A 73 20.52 29.44 10.23
C ARG A 73 19.61 30.66 10.34
N GLY A 74 19.28 31.13 11.55
CA GLY A 74 18.36 32.25 11.78
C GLY A 74 16.93 31.97 11.32
N GLN A 75 16.54 30.69 11.23
CA GLN A 75 15.18 30.29 10.86
C GLN A 75 14.24 30.29 12.07
N ILE A 76 14.80 30.29 13.28
CA ILE A 76 14.17 30.50 14.58
C ILE A 76 15.17 31.20 15.52
#